data_AF-A0A0G4GHN7-F1
#
_entry.id   AF-A0A0G4GHN7-F1
#
_cell.length_a   1.000
_cell.length_b   1.000
_cell.length_c   1.000
_cell.angle_alpha   90.00
_cell.angle_beta   90.00
_cell.angle_gamma   90.00
#
_symmetry.space_group_name_H-M   'P 1'
#
loop_
_entity.id
_entity.type
_entity.pdbx_description
1 polymer ?
#
loop_
_entity_poly.entity_id
_entity_poly.type
_entity_poly.pdbx_seq_one_letter_code
_entity_poly.pdbx_strand_id
1 'polypeptide(L)'
;MTRMRPFFPKEDYIVSCSYLEIYMERVNDLLSDDGKGGPVQNLPVKEDAQKGFFVPGLEEKIVTSAEEVLSLIARSSRSHVVFILKIESQNEAGFEGGSGPPGSNSAGVPTTTKLGKLNLVDLAGNERVALASAGTEDAKKIAEEGKVINTSLFFLSECISKLAARAATKGGKKALDAIHVPYRDSKLTRILQVGGEGTGGEASRWAA
;
A
#
# COMPACT_ATOMS: atom_id res chain seq x y z
N MET A 1 -39.39 23.90 5.72
CA MET A 1 -38.00 23.88 5.24
C MET A 1 -37.55 22.43 5.15
N THR A 2 -37.62 21.83 3.96
CA THR A 2 -37.25 20.42 3.74
C THR A 2 -35.75 20.38 3.44
N ARG A 3 -34.95 19.80 4.35
CA ARG A 3 -33.53 19.54 4.11
C ARG A 3 -33.43 18.60 2.90
N MET A 4 -32.93 19.10 1.77
CA MET A 4 -32.48 18.24 0.66
C MET A 4 -31.47 17.27 1.25
N ARG A 5 -31.78 15.97 1.21
CA ARG A 5 -30.76 14.94 1.46
C ARG A 5 -29.75 15.04 0.32
N PRO A 6 -28.44 15.05 0.59
CA PRO A 6 -27.46 14.97 -0.49
C PRO A 6 -27.76 13.74 -1.34
N PHE A 7 -27.98 13.95 -2.63
CA PHE A 7 -28.11 12.89 -3.62
C PHE A 7 -26.68 12.39 -3.89
N PHE A 8 -26.26 11.36 -3.18
CA PHE A 8 -25.08 10.62 -3.58
C PHE A 8 -25.46 9.79 -4.81
N PRO A 9 -24.76 9.93 -5.96
CA PRO A 9 -24.94 9.00 -7.05
C PRO A 9 -24.71 7.57 -6.54
N LYS A 10 -25.47 6.59 -7.06
CA LYS A 10 -25.20 5.18 -6.79
C LYS A 10 -23.84 4.86 -7.42
N GLU A 11 -22.81 4.79 -6.60
CA GLU A 11 -21.49 4.29 -7.00
C GLU A 11 -21.43 2.82 -6.61
N ASP A 12 -21.01 1.96 -7.54
CA ASP A 12 -20.65 0.58 -7.23
C ASP A 12 -19.22 0.56 -6.71
N TYR A 13 -19.00 -0.16 -5.61
CA TYR A 13 -17.70 -0.29 -4.96
C TYR A 13 -17.23 -1.73 -4.98
N ILE A 14 -16.00 -1.94 -5.42
CA ILE A 14 -15.27 -3.18 -5.27
C ILE A 14 -14.22 -2.95 -4.19
N VAL A 15 -14.29 -3.76 -3.13
CA VAL A 15 -13.30 -3.75 -2.06
C VAL A 15 -12.45 -5.01 -2.20
N SER A 16 -11.15 -4.83 -2.32
CA SER A 16 -10.17 -5.91 -2.36
C SER A 16 -9.09 -5.69 -1.31
N CYS A 17 -8.42 -6.77 -0.92
CA CYS A 17 -7.30 -6.71 -0.01
C CYS A 17 -6.15 -7.61 -0.43
N SER A 18 -4.95 -7.21 -0.04
CA SER A 18 -3.73 -8.03 -0.08
C SER A 18 -3.12 -8.08 1.31
N TYR A 19 -2.46 -9.18 1.66
CA TYR A 19 -1.82 -9.34 2.96
C TYR A 19 -0.44 -9.94 2.79
N LEU A 20 0.59 -9.20 3.20
CA LEU A 20 1.97 -9.64 3.04
C LEU A 20 2.77 -9.51 4.33
N GLU A 21 3.78 -10.36 4.44
CA GLU A 21 4.81 -10.32 5.46
C GLU A 21 6.15 -9.93 4.81
N ILE A 22 6.92 -9.09 5.50
CA ILE A 22 8.32 -8.82 5.20
C ILE A 22 9.16 -9.43 6.34
N TYR A 23 9.80 -10.55 6.04
CA TYR A 23 10.67 -11.27 6.97
C TYR A 23 12.04 -11.45 6.34
N MET A 24 13.11 -11.01 7.02
CA MET A 24 14.48 -11.11 6.52
C MET A 24 14.65 -10.54 5.09
N GLU A 25 14.04 -9.38 4.81
CA GLU A 25 13.99 -8.77 3.46
C GLU A 25 13.39 -9.71 2.38
N ARG A 26 12.55 -10.67 2.76
CA ARG A 26 11.72 -11.50 1.86
C ARG A 26 10.27 -11.10 2.00
N VAL A 27 9.55 -11.03 0.88
CA VAL A 27 8.12 -10.68 0.85
C VAL A 27 7.34 -11.97 0.68
N ASN A 28 6.51 -12.32 1.64
CA ASN A 28 5.68 -13.51 1.62
C ASN A 28 4.21 -13.10 1.53
N ASP A 29 3.45 -13.74 0.66
CA ASP A 29 2.01 -13.55 0.53
C ASP A 29 1.28 -14.40 1.58
N LEU A 30 0.50 -13.75 2.44
CA LEU A 30 -0.24 -14.41 3.52
C LEU A 30 -1.65 -14.84 3.12
N LEU A 31 -2.11 -14.50 1.91
CA LEU A 31 -3.40 -14.91 1.36
C LEU A 31 -3.28 -16.11 0.39
N SER A 32 -2.13 -16.30 -0.23
CA SER A 32 -1.88 -17.36 -1.22
C SER A 32 -1.11 -18.55 -0.63
N ASP A 33 -1.53 -19.77 -0.99
CA ASP A 33 -0.86 -21.02 -0.61
C ASP A 33 0.11 -21.47 -1.71
N ASP A 34 1.31 -21.91 -1.34
CA ASP A 34 2.34 -22.40 -2.25
C ASP A 34 2.09 -23.83 -2.80
N GLY A 35 0.91 -24.39 -2.49
CA GLY A 35 0.51 -25.75 -2.81
C GLY A 35 1.02 -26.79 -1.82
N LYS A 36 1.73 -26.36 -0.76
CA LYS A 36 2.30 -27.23 0.29
C LYS A 36 1.76 -26.88 1.68
N GLY A 37 0.73 -26.04 1.78
CA GLY A 37 0.15 -25.63 3.06
C GLY A 37 0.84 -24.44 3.69
N GLY A 38 1.69 -23.72 2.95
CA GLY A 38 2.43 -22.54 3.42
C GLY A 38 2.21 -21.31 2.53
N PRO A 39 2.54 -20.10 3.01
CA PRO A 39 2.42 -18.89 2.20
C PRO A 39 3.34 -18.93 0.98
N VAL A 40 2.93 -18.32 -0.14
CA VAL A 40 3.84 -18.07 -1.27
C VAL A 40 4.97 -17.14 -0.82
N GLN A 41 6.22 -17.56 -0.98
CA GLN A 41 7.37 -16.88 -0.38
C GLN A 41 8.24 -16.12 -1.37
N ASN A 42 8.93 -15.11 -0.84
CA ASN A 42 9.97 -14.34 -1.52
C ASN A 42 9.56 -13.76 -2.88
N LEU A 43 8.35 -13.19 -2.94
CA LEU A 43 7.90 -12.41 -4.08
C LEU A 43 8.87 -11.23 -4.34
N PRO A 44 9.17 -10.92 -5.61
CA PRO A 44 10.04 -9.80 -5.95
C PRO A 44 9.29 -8.47 -5.77
N VAL A 45 10.01 -7.41 -5.44
CA VAL A 45 9.48 -6.04 -5.47
C VAL A 45 9.99 -5.36 -6.74
N LYS A 46 9.06 -5.02 -7.63
CA LYS A 46 9.33 -4.34 -8.92
C LYS A 46 8.87 -2.89 -8.84
N GLU A 47 9.27 -2.11 -9.83
CA GLU A 47 8.91 -0.70 -9.95
C GLU A 47 8.33 -0.45 -11.33
N ASP A 48 7.25 0.33 -11.36
CA ASP A 48 6.60 0.79 -12.56
C ASP A 48 6.50 2.33 -12.52
N ALA A 49 6.63 2.96 -13.68
CA ALA A 49 6.64 4.42 -13.79
C ALA A 49 5.31 5.06 -13.36
N GLN A 50 4.19 4.36 -13.51
CA GLN A 50 2.87 4.88 -13.14
C GLN A 50 2.42 4.37 -11.77
N LYS A 51 2.70 3.10 -11.45
CA LYS A 51 2.21 2.46 -10.22
C LYS A 51 3.17 2.59 -9.02
N GLY A 52 4.41 3.04 -9.24
CA GLY A 52 5.46 3.00 -8.22
C GLY A 52 5.92 1.57 -7.95
N PHE A 53 6.38 1.29 -6.73
CA PHE A 53 6.75 -0.07 -6.35
C PHE A 53 5.53 -0.98 -6.17
N PHE A 54 5.64 -2.21 -6.66
CA PHE A 54 4.60 -3.23 -6.57
C PHE A 54 5.20 -4.63 -6.44
N VAL A 55 4.37 -5.57 -6.00
CA VAL A 55 4.76 -6.99 -5.79
C VAL A 55 3.99 -7.85 -6.79
N PRO A 56 4.57 -8.22 -7.95
CA PRO A 56 3.91 -9.12 -8.88
C PRO A 56 3.66 -10.48 -8.24
N GLY A 57 2.47 -11.04 -8.47
CA GLY A 57 2.05 -12.33 -7.91
C GLY A 57 1.55 -12.25 -6.47
N LEU A 58 1.42 -11.04 -5.90
CA LEU A 58 0.70 -10.82 -4.64
C LEU A 58 -0.80 -10.96 -4.89
N GLU A 59 -1.45 -11.82 -4.12
CA GLU A 59 -2.88 -12.08 -4.19
C GLU A 59 -3.69 -10.84 -3.82
N GLU A 60 -4.70 -10.53 -4.64
CA GLU A 60 -5.69 -9.49 -4.39
C GLU A 60 -7.07 -10.16 -4.25
N LYS A 61 -7.50 -10.33 -3.00
CA LYS A 61 -8.76 -11.01 -2.67
C LYS A 61 -9.90 -10.00 -2.53
N ILE A 62 -11.00 -10.21 -3.25
CA ILE A 62 -12.23 -9.42 -3.07
C ILE A 62 -12.84 -9.76 -1.71
N VAL A 63 -13.17 -8.74 -0.93
CA VAL A 63 -13.81 -8.87 0.38
C VAL A 63 -15.19 -8.24 0.37
N THR A 64 -16.13 -8.89 1.03
CA THR A 64 -17.56 -8.48 0.99
C THR A 64 -18.08 -7.97 2.33
N SER A 65 -17.31 -8.14 3.41
CA SER A 65 -17.70 -7.70 4.75
C SER A 65 -16.50 -7.28 5.60
N ALA A 66 -16.77 -6.47 6.63
CA ALA A 66 -15.75 -6.06 7.59
C ALA A 66 -15.26 -7.25 8.44
N GLU A 67 -16.14 -8.21 8.72
CA GLU A 67 -15.82 -9.43 9.44
C GLU A 67 -14.80 -10.28 8.68
N GLU A 68 -14.91 -10.36 7.35
CA GLU A 68 -13.93 -11.04 6.50
C GLU A 68 -12.56 -10.38 6.62
N VAL A 69 -12.50 -9.04 6.55
CA VAL A 69 -11.26 -8.27 6.73
C VAL A 69 -10.64 -8.51 8.11
N LEU A 70 -11.44 -8.42 9.18
CA LEU A 70 -10.95 -8.63 10.55
C LEU A 70 -10.42 -10.05 10.78
N SER A 71 -11.07 -11.05 10.16
CA SER A 71 -10.62 -12.45 10.24
C SER A 71 -9.24 -12.67 9.61
N LEU A 72 -8.90 -11.89 8.58
CA LEU A 72 -7.59 -11.95 7.93
C LEU A 72 -6.50 -11.30 8.79
N ILE A 73 -6.80 -10.18 9.44
CA ILE A 73 -5.83 -9.37 10.20
C ILE A 73 -5.49 -9.97 11.57
N ALA A 74 -6.34 -10.81 12.16
CA ALA A 74 -6.15 -11.37 13.52
C ALA A 74 -4.91 -12.25 13.73
N ARG A 75 -4.06 -12.43 12.71
CA ARG A 75 -2.83 -13.22 12.77
C ARG A 75 -1.69 -12.37 13.33
N SER A 76 -1.35 -12.58 14.60
CA SER A 76 -0.15 -12.00 15.24
C SER A 76 1.12 -12.47 14.54
N SER A 77 2.06 -11.56 14.25
CA SER A 77 3.32 -11.91 13.59
C SER A 77 4.55 -11.45 14.38
N ARG A 78 5.68 -12.07 14.07
CA ARG A 78 7.01 -11.77 14.61
C ARG A 78 7.84 -10.89 13.66
N SER A 79 7.21 -10.33 12.63
CA SER A 79 7.80 -9.77 11.40
C SER A 79 7.04 -8.49 11.00
N HIS A 80 7.50 -7.74 9.99
CA HIS A 80 6.69 -6.62 9.51
C HIS A 80 5.56 -7.16 8.66
N VAL A 81 4.33 -6.71 8.93
CA VAL A 81 3.15 -7.13 8.20
C VAL A 81 2.48 -5.92 7.59
N VAL A 82 2.09 -6.04 6.32
CA VAL A 82 1.39 -5.00 5.58
C VAL A 82 0.09 -5.58 5.05
N PHE A 83 -1.02 -5.07 5.57
CA PHE A 83 -2.35 -5.31 5.03
C PHE A 83 -2.74 -4.12 4.16
N ILE A 84 -3.10 -4.40 2.91
CA ILE A 84 -3.46 -3.40 1.91
C ILE A 84 -4.94 -3.56 1.64
N LEU A 85 -5.74 -2.55 1.95
CA LEU A 85 -7.13 -2.47 1.54
C LEU A 85 -7.25 -1.51 0.36
N LYS A 86 -7.95 -1.95 -0.68
CA LYS A 86 -8.13 -1.22 -1.92
C LYS A 86 -9.61 -1.11 -2.22
N ILE A 87 -10.06 0.11 -2.50
CA ILE A 87 -11.45 0.43 -2.78
C ILE A 87 -11.49 1.08 -4.15
N GLU A 88 -12.14 0.42 -5.09
CA GLU A 88 -12.39 0.94 -6.43
C GLU A 88 -13.86 1.30 -6.53
N SER A 89 -14.17 2.57 -6.84
CA SER A 89 -15.53 2.97 -7.21
C SER A 89 -15.62 3.18 -8.71
N GLN A 90 -16.65 2.63 -9.32
CA GLN A 90 -16.98 2.87 -10.72
C GLN A 90 -18.30 3.64 -10.76
N ASN A 91 -18.26 4.83 -11.37
CA ASN A 91 -19.48 5.58 -11.66
C ASN A 91 -19.84 5.40 -13.13
N GLU A 92 -20.98 4.79 -13.40
CA GLU A 92 -21.65 4.97 -14.69
C GLU A 92 -22.26 6.37 -14.68
N ALA A 93 -21.64 7.32 -15.39
CA ALA A 93 -22.18 8.67 -15.45
C ALA A 93 -23.63 8.60 -15.95
N GLY A 94 -24.55 8.94 -15.05
CA GLY A 94 -25.99 8.87 -15.30
C GLY A 94 -26.37 9.62 -16.57
N PHE A 95 -27.20 8.98 -17.38
CA PHE A 95 -27.91 9.57 -18.50
C PHE A 95 -28.73 10.78 -18.03
N GLU A 96 -28.13 11.98 -18.04
CA GLU A 96 -28.87 13.23 -17.88
C GLU A 96 -29.65 13.50 -19.17
N GLY A 97 -30.93 13.12 -19.17
CA GLY A 97 -32.05 13.93 -19.66
C GLY A 97 -31.96 14.66 -21.02
N GLY A 98 -31.09 14.24 -21.93
CA GLY A 98 -30.96 14.84 -23.26
C GLY A 98 -31.90 14.18 -24.25
N SER A 99 -33.00 14.85 -24.58
CA SER A 99 -33.83 14.58 -25.75
C SER A 99 -33.05 14.82 -27.06
N GLY A 100 -32.06 13.96 -27.34
CA GLY A 100 -31.29 13.93 -28.58
C GLY A 100 -31.82 12.87 -29.55
N PRO A 101 -31.71 13.09 -30.88
CA PRO A 101 -32.34 12.22 -31.86
C PRO A 101 -31.74 10.80 -31.86
N PRO A 102 -32.55 9.76 -32.14
CA PRO A 102 -32.10 8.38 -32.17
C PRO A 102 -31.21 8.16 -33.40
N GLY A 103 -29.89 8.13 -33.22
CA GLY A 103 -28.97 7.88 -34.34
C GLY A 103 -27.48 8.09 -34.08
N SER A 104 -27.04 8.45 -32.88
CA SER A 104 -25.61 8.57 -32.57
C SER A 104 -25.13 7.32 -31.86
N ASN A 105 -24.16 6.62 -32.47
CA ASN A 105 -23.43 5.50 -31.87
C ASN A 105 -23.01 5.85 -30.44
N SER A 106 -23.36 4.97 -29.49
CA SER A 106 -22.96 5.02 -28.08
C SER A 106 -21.45 4.83 -27.93
N ALA A 107 -20.69 5.86 -28.31
CA ALA A 107 -19.27 5.98 -28.04
C ALA A 107 -19.09 6.60 -26.65
N GLY A 108 -18.74 5.75 -25.69
CA GLY A 108 -17.95 6.11 -24.51
C GLY A 108 -18.56 7.16 -23.58
N VAL A 109 -19.52 6.75 -22.76
CA VAL A 109 -19.77 7.45 -21.49
C VAL A 109 -18.47 7.36 -20.67
N PRO A 110 -17.85 8.48 -20.24
CA PRO A 110 -16.63 8.44 -19.44
C PRO A 110 -16.94 7.85 -18.06
N THR A 111 -16.55 6.60 -17.83
CA THR A 111 -16.57 5.98 -16.51
C THR A 111 -15.44 6.60 -15.69
N THR A 112 -15.81 7.27 -14.59
CA THR A 112 -14.81 7.76 -13.63
C THR A 112 -14.56 6.66 -12.62
N THR A 113 -13.32 6.16 -12.56
CA THR A 113 -12.88 5.22 -11.54
C THR A 113 -12.12 5.96 -10.44
N LYS A 114 -12.58 5.84 -9.20
CA LYS A 114 -11.83 6.34 -8.02
C LYS A 114 -11.14 5.17 -7.35
N LEU A 115 -9.87 5.34 -6.99
CA LEU A 115 -9.07 4.33 -6.29
C LEU A 115 -8.64 4.87 -4.93
N GLY A 116 -9.12 4.25 -3.86
CA GLY A 116 -8.63 4.43 -2.50
C GLY A 116 -7.72 3.27 -2.11
N LYS A 117 -6.57 3.57 -1.49
CA LYS A 117 -5.64 2.55 -0.95
C LYS A 117 -5.31 2.89 0.50
N LEU A 118 -5.52 1.93 1.40
CA LEU A 118 -5.20 2.03 2.83
C LEU A 118 -4.20 0.92 3.17
N ASN A 119 -3.02 1.29 3.65
CA ASN A 119 -2.03 0.34 4.15
C ASN A 119 -2.09 0.34 5.69
N LEU A 120 -2.44 -0.80 6.28
CA LEU A 120 -2.32 -1.07 7.72
C LEU A 120 -1.01 -1.83 7.93
N VAL A 121 -0.10 -1.23 8.69
CA VAL A 121 1.27 -1.74 8.83
C VAL A 121 1.50 -2.06 10.30
N ASP A 122 1.82 -3.32 10.58
CA ASP A 122 2.33 -3.75 11.88
C ASP A 122 3.85 -3.96 11.75
N LEU A 123 4.64 -3.24 12.54
CA LEU A 123 6.08 -3.27 12.43
C LEU A 123 6.67 -4.16 13.53
N ALA A 124 7.58 -5.05 13.16
CA ALA A 124 8.39 -5.78 14.12
C ALA A 124 9.14 -4.83 15.07
N GLY A 125 9.25 -5.23 16.33
CA GLY A 125 9.93 -4.46 17.37
C GLY A 125 11.45 -4.32 17.15
N ASN A 126 12.00 -3.18 17.59
CA ASN A 126 13.43 -2.87 17.46
C ASN A 126 14.29 -3.48 18.58
N GLU A 127 13.65 -4.02 19.62
CA GLU A 127 14.26 -4.56 20.85
C GLU A 127 14.81 -5.99 20.69
N ARG A 128 14.57 -6.63 19.54
CA ARG A 128 14.79 -8.07 19.34
C ARG A 128 16.24 -8.52 19.46
N VAL A 129 17.20 -7.63 19.19
CA VAL A 129 18.64 -7.91 19.33
C VAL A 129 19.04 -8.12 20.79
N ALA A 130 18.35 -7.49 21.75
CA ALA A 130 18.67 -7.60 23.16
C ALA A 130 18.37 -8.99 23.75
N LEU A 131 17.54 -9.79 23.09
CA LEU A 131 17.14 -11.14 23.53
C LEU A 131 18.15 -12.24 23.14
N ALA A 132 19.21 -11.92 22.38
CA ALA A 132 20.20 -12.88 21.89
C ALA A 132 21.24 -13.33 22.95
N SER A 133 21.00 -13.11 24.24
CA SER A 133 21.99 -13.32 25.32
C SER A 133 22.27 -14.78 25.71
N ALA A 134 21.74 -15.76 24.98
CA ALA A 134 21.80 -17.19 25.38
C ALA A 134 22.94 -18.01 24.75
N GLY A 135 23.76 -17.46 23.84
CA GLY A 135 24.95 -18.14 23.31
C GLY A 135 24.72 -19.45 22.53
N THR A 136 23.48 -19.78 22.18
CA THR A 136 23.10 -20.94 21.36
C THR A 136 23.04 -20.57 19.88
N GLU A 137 23.03 -21.56 18.97
CA GLU A 137 22.82 -21.33 17.53
C GLU A 137 21.51 -20.54 17.24
N ASP A 138 20.49 -20.71 18.09
CA ASP A 138 19.25 -19.95 18.01
C ASP A 138 19.44 -18.48 18.39
N ALA A 139 20.35 -18.17 19.32
CA ALA A 139 20.69 -16.80 19.68
C ALA A 139 21.35 -16.05 18.52
N LYS A 140 22.19 -16.73 17.72
CA LYS A 140 22.79 -16.15 16.52
C LYS A 140 21.74 -15.82 15.46
N LYS A 141 20.79 -16.73 15.20
CA LYS A 141 19.68 -16.48 14.27
C LYS A 141 18.80 -15.32 14.71
N ILE A 142 18.47 -15.25 16.00
CA ILE A 142 17.70 -14.13 16.59
C ILE A 142 18.45 -12.80 16.44
N ALA A 143 19.77 -12.80 16.64
CA ALA A 143 20.59 -11.60 16.46
C ALA A 143 20.65 -11.15 15.00
N GLU A 144 20.80 -12.08 14.05
CA GLU A 144 20.79 -11.78 12.61
C GLU A 144 19.42 -11.25 12.17
N GLU A 145 18.33 -11.87 12.64
CA GLU A 145 16.96 -11.41 12.40
C GLU A 145 16.73 -10.00 12.95
N GLY A 146 17.13 -9.76 14.20
CA GLY A 146 17.04 -8.44 14.83
C GLY A 146 17.85 -7.38 14.08
N LYS A 147 19.03 -7.73 13.53
CA LYS A 147 19.82 -6.81 12.70
C LYS A 147 19.09 -6.42 11.43
N VAL A 148 18.45 -7.37 10.75
CA VAL A 148 17.70 -7.08 9.52
C VAL A 148 16.46 -6.23 9.81
N ILE A 149 15.70 -6.55 10.86
CA ILE A 149 14.55 -5.75 11.32
C ILE A 149 14.99 -4.31 11.64
N ASN A 150 16.10 -4.14 12.38
CA ASN A 150 16.60 -2.81 12.70
C ASN A 150 17.07 -2.03 11.46
N THR A 151 17.52 -2.73 10.43
CA THR A 151 17.95 -2.13 9.16
C THR A 151 16.74 -1.60 8.37
N SER A 152 15.66 -2.37 8.23
CA SER A 152 14.43 -1.90 7.57
C SER A 152 13.77 -0.74 8.34
N LEU A 153 13.75 -0.79 9.67
CA LEU A 153 13.23 0.30 10.52
C LEU A 153 14.08 1.57 10.46
N PHE A 154 15.41 1.42 10.36
CA PHE A 154 16.32 2.54 10.17
C PHE A 154 16.02 3.28 8.86
N PHE A 155 15.94 2.56 7.73
CA PHE A 155 15.62 3.17 6.45
C PHE A 155 14.24 3.79 6.40
N LEU A 156 13.25 3.19 7.08
CA LEU A 156 11.93 3.81 7.24
C LEU A 156 12.02 5.15 7.98
N SER A 157 12.77 5.18 9.09
CA SER A 157 12.98 6.40 9.87
C SER A 157 13.72 7.48 9.07
N GLU A 158 14.71 7.09 8.26
CA GLU A 158 15.41 8.00 7.37
C GLU A 158 14.47 8.56 6.28
N CYS A 159 13.61 7.71 5.70
CA CYS A 159 12.61 8.15 4.72
C CYS A 159 11.66 9.20 5.31
N ILE A 160 11.09 8.92 6.50
CA ILE A 160 10.20 9.83 7.21
C ILE A 160 10.90 11.17 7.50
N SER A 161 12.14 11.12 7.98
CA SER A 161 12.92 12.32 8.30
C SER A 161 13.15 13.20 7.07
N LYS A 162 13.48 12.61 5.93
CA LYS A 162 13.70 13.34 4.67
C LYS A 162 12.39 13.85 4.07
N LEU A 163 11.29 13.12 4.22
CA LEU A 163 9.96 13.58 3.83
C LEU A 163 9.51 14.78 4.66
N ALA A 164 9.72 14.75 5.98
CA ALA A 164 9.46 15.90 6.84
C ALA A 164 10.30 17.12 6.43
N ALA A 165 11.59 16.92 6.09
CA ALA A 165 12.44 17.99 5.58
C ALA A 165 11.95 18.55 4.24
N ARG A 166 11.50 17.70 3.31
CA ARG A 166 10.85 18.12 2.05
C ARG A 166 9.61 18.96 2.31
N ALA A 167 8.71 18.50 3.20
CA ALA A 167 7.48 19.22 3.53
C ALA A 167 7.74 20.60 4.19
N ALA A 168 8.82 20.71 4.96
CA ALA A 168 9.24 21.98 5.57
C ALA A 168 9.97 22.92 4.59
N THR A 169 10.47 22.40 3.47
CA THR A 169 11.24 23.19 2.49
C THR A 169 10.32 24.10 1.68
N LYS A 170 10.46 25.40 1.90
CA LYS A 170 9.81 26.44 1.07
C LYS A 170 10.65 26.68 -0.18
N GLY A 171 10.44 25.88 -1.21
CA GLY A 171 11.15 26.01 -2.48
C GLY A 171 10.38 25.38 -3.64
N GLY A 172 10.70 25.78 -4.86
CA GLY A 172 10.17 25.11 -6.06
C GLY A 172 10.68 23.68 -6.19
N LYS A 173 10.16 22.94 -7.18
CA LYS A 173 10.48 21.52 -7.45
C LYS A 173 11.97 21.16 -7.33
N LYS A 174 12.87 22.02 -7.84
CA LYS A 174 14.33 21.82 -7.80
C LYS A 174 14.91 21.72 -6.37
N ALA A 175 14.33 22.41 -5.39
CA ALA A 175 14.75 22.33 -3.99
C ALA A 175 14.24 21.04 -3.31
N LEU A 176 13.05 20.57 -3.70
CA LEU A 176 12.47 19.31 -3.22
C LEU A 176 13.24 18.10 -3.77
N ASP A 177 13.61 18.14 -5.07
CA ASP A 177 14.36 17.07 -5.73
C ASP A 177 15.79 16.93 -5.17
N ALA A 178 16.37 18.00 -4.61
CA ALA A 178 17.69 17.95 -3.96
C ALA A 178 17.71 17.10 -2.69
N ILE A 179 16.55 16.88 -2.05
CA ILE A 179 16.43 16.04 -0.86
C ILE A 179 16.09 14.63 -1.31
N HIS A 180 17.07 13.76 -1.56
CA HIS A 180 16.81 12.39 -2.01
C HIS A 180 16.28 11.48 -0.88
N VAL A 181 15.07 10.92 -1.04
CA VAL A 181 14.46 9.97 -0.09
C VAL A 181 14.83 8.52 -0.47
N PRO A 182 15.48 7.74 0.41
CA PRO A 182 16.07 6.43 0.08
C PRO A 182 15.06 5.29 0.11
N TYR A 183 13.96 5.39 -0.65
CA TYR A 183 12.94 4.33 -0.66
C TYR A 183 13.48 2.96 -1.09
N ARG A 184 14.54 2.93 -1.90
CA ARG A 184 15.12 1.71 -2.48
C ARG A 184 15.89 0.83 -1.50
N ASP A 185 16.24 1.35 -0.33
CA ASP A 185 17.23 0.73 0.55
C ASP A 185 16.65 -0.43 1.39
N SER A 186 15.32 -0.56 1.48
CA SER A 186 14.65 -1.73 2.06
C SER A 186 13.38 -2.11 1.30
N LYS A 187 12.97 -3.38 1.31
CA LYS A 187 11.68 -3.78 0.74
C LYS A 187 10.49 -3.13 1.44
N LEU A 188 10.62 -2.88 2.76
CA LEU A 188 9.61 -2.16 3.54
C LEU A 188 9.38 -0.75 2.98
N THR A 189 10.44 0.05 2.83
CA THR A 189 10.33 1.41 2.30
C THR A 189 9.87 1.45 0.85
N ARG A 190 10.23 0.44 0.03
CA ARG A 190 9.71 0.31 -1.33
C ARG A 190 8.21 0.07 -1.33
N ILE A 191 7.72 -0.89 -0.55
CA ILE A 191 6.30 -1.25 -0.47
C ILE A 191 5.45 -0.11 0.10
N LEU A 192 5.98 0.65 1.06
CA LEU A 192 5.28 1.77 1.69
C LEU A 192 5.32 3.05 0.87
N GLN A 193 6.12 3.14 -0.19
CA GLN A 193 6.10 4.31 -1.05
C GLN A 193 4.71 4.48 -1.65
N VAL A 194 4.09 5.64 -1.39
CA VAL A 194 2.81 5.98 -2.00
C VAL A 194 3.08 6.42 -3.43
N GLY A 195 2.42 5.76 -4.40
CA GLY A 195 2.51 6.12 -5.82
C GLY A 195 2.18 7.60 -6.00
N GLY A 196 3.17 8.39 -6.44
CA GLY A 196 3.05 9.84 -6.63
C GLY A 196 4.23 10.66 -6.09
N GLU A 197 5.05 10.12 -5.18
CA GLU A 197 6.18 10.88 -4.61
C GLU A 197 7.43 10.98 -5.52
N GLY A 198 7.41 10.31 -6.68
CA GLY A 198 8.55 10.21 -7.61
C GLY A 198 8.25 10.54 -9.07
N THR A 199 6.99 10.77 -9.46
CA THR A 199 6.63 11.07 -10.85
C THR A 199 6.00 12.45 -10.94
N GLY A 200 6.59 13.30 -11.77
CA GLY A 200 6.03 14.61 -12.13
C GLY A 200 4.80 14.52 -13.02
N GLY A 201 3.89 13.58 -12.75
CA GLY A 201 2.55 13.51 -13.30
C GLY A 201 1.58 14.05 -12.27
N GLU A 202 0.89 15.14 -12.64
CA GLU A 202 -0.23 15.78 -11.95
C GLU A 202 -0.50 15.40 -10.49
N ALA A 203 -0.28 16.40 -9.63
CA ALA A 203 -0.83 16.46 -8.30
C ALA A 203 -2.31 16.05 -8.28
N SER A 204 -2.58 14.81 -7.86
CA SER A 204 -3.84 14.48 -7.21
C SER A 204 -3.88 15.25 -5.90
N ARG A 205 -4.42 16.46 -6.00
CA ARG A 205 -4.86 17.31 -4.89
C ARG A 205 -5.55 16.44 -3.84
N TRP A 206 -4.90 16.28 -2.70
CA TRP A 206 -5.66 16.16 -1.45
C TRP A 206 -6.22 17.56 -1.17
N ALA A 207 -7.37 17.85 -1.76
CA ALA A 207 -8.22 18.94 -1.30
C ALA A 207 -8.93 18.43 -0.05
N ALA A 208 -8.49 18.93 1.11
CA ALA A 208 -9.37 19.10 2.25
C ALA A 208 -10.18 20.39 2.04
#